data_AF-A0A2G1Z7P4-F1
#
_entry.id   AF-A0A2G1Z7P4-F1
#
_cell.length_a   1.000
_cell.length_b   1.000
_cell.length_c   1.000
_cell.angle_alpha   90.00
_cell.angle_beta   90.00
_cell.angle_gamma   90.00
#
_symmetry.space_group_name_H-M   'P 1'
#
loop_
_entity.id
_entity.type
_entity.pdbx_description
1 polymer ?
#
loop_
_entity_poly.entity_id
_entity_poly.type
_entity_poly.pdbx_seq_one_letter_code
_entity_poly.pdbx_strand_id
1 'polypeptide(L)' 'MSDSKSSSSNGVGFVGLLTVLFIGLKLTNYIDWSWWWVLSAIWIPAALVAVILVLVLISQWLND' A
#
# COMPACT_ATOMS: atom_id res chain seq x y z
N MET A 1 33.68 -14.30 11.80
CA MET A 1 32.82 -13.12 11.53
C MET A 1 31.69 -13.62 10.66
N SER A 2 30.45 -13.61 11.15
CA SER A 2 29.31 -14.21 10.45
C SER A 2 28.66 -13.15 9.57
N ASP A 3 28.85 -13.27 8.25
CA ASP A 3 28.11 -12.49 7.26
C ASP A 3 26.61 -12.84 7.36
N SER A 4 25.84 -12.02 8.05
CA SER A 4 24.38 -12.08 7.99
C SER A 4 23.95 -11.53 6.63
N LYS A 5 23.88 -12.40 5.62
CA LYS A 5 23.15 -12.14 4.38
C LYS A 5 21.69 -11.92 4.73
N SER A 6 21.31 -10.64 4.89
CA SER A 6 19.94 -10.20 4.84
C SER A 6 19.44 -10.41 3.41
N SER A 7 18.98 -11.62 3.12
CA SER A 7 18.16 -11.91 1.96
C SER A 7 16.86 -11.14 2.12
N SER A 8 16.85 -9.88 1.68
CA SER A 8 15.69 -9.02 1.57
C SER A 8 14.75 -9.68 0.56
N SER A 9 13.83 -10.50 1.07
CA SER A 9 12.73 -11.06 0.32
C SER A 9 11.73 -9.95 0.04
N ASN A 10 12.03 -9.13 -0.98
CA ASN A 10 11.14 -8.12 -1.54
C ASN A 10 10.01 -8.81 -2.34
N GLY A 11 9.32 -9.77 -1.72
CA GLY A 11 8.14 -10.40 -2.29
C GLY A 11 7.06 -9.34 -2.47
N VAL A 12 6.46 -9.30 -3.65
CA VAL A 12 5.25 -8.52 -3.92
C VAL A 12 4.29 -8.78 -2.76
N GLY A 13 4.08 -7.76 -1.93
CA GLY A 13 3.21 -7.89 -0.77
C GLY A 13 1.83 -8.34 -1.22
N PHE A 14 1.13 -9.08 -0.36
CA PHE A 14 -0.25 -9.53 -0.59
C PHE A 14 -1.15 -8.44 -1.20
N VAL A 15 -0.94 -7.18 -0.81
CA VAL A 15 -1.58 -5.97 -1.35
C VAL A 15 -1.38 -5.80 -2.86
N GLY A 16 -0.18 -6.06 -3.39
CA GLY A 16 0.12 -5.96 -4.82
C GLY A 16 -0.63 -7.02 -5.65
N LEU A 17 -0.72 -8.26 -5.15
CA LEU A 17 -1.50 -9.32 -5.81
C LEU A 17 -3.01 -9.03 -5.76
N LEU A 18 -3.52 -8.56 -4.62
CA LEU A 18 -4.90 -8.06 -4.50
C LEU A 18 -5.16 -6.93 -5.50
N THR A 19 -4.24 -5.96 -5.61
CA THR A 19 -4.37 -4.84 -6.56
C THR A 19 -4.50 -5.35 -7.99
N VAL A 20 -3.63 -6.26 -8.41
CA VAL A 20 -3.69 -6.85 -9.76
C VAL A 20 -4.96 -7.67 -9.97
N LEU A 21 -5.43 -8.42 -8.96
CA LEU A 21 -6.68 -9.19 -9.02
C LEU A 21 -7.91 -8.27 -9.19
N PHE A 22 -7.99 -7.17 -8.44
CA PHE A 22 -9.07 -6.18 -8.55
C PHE A 22 -9.06 -5.47 -9.91
N ILE A 23 -7.89 -5.16 -10.45
CA ILE A 23 -7.73 -4.61 -11.81
C ILE A 23 -8.21 -5.63 -12.84
N GLY A 24 -7.79 -6.89 -12.72
CA GLY A 24 -8.21 -7.98 -13.60
C GLY A 24 -9.73 -8.14 -13.65
N LEU A 25 -10.39 -8.27 -12.48
CA LEU A 25 -11.85 -8.41 -12.38
C LEU A 25 -12.62 -7.23 -13.03
N LYS A 26 -12.06 -6.01 -12.95
CA LYS A 26 -12.64 -4.80 -13.54
C LYS A 26 -12.50 -4.76 -15.06
N LEU A 27 -11.44 -5.34 -15.63
CA LEU A 27 -11.29 -5.51 -17.08
C LEU A 27 -12.18 -6.63 -17.65
N THR A 28 -12.43 -7.70 -16.88
CA THR A 28 -13.33 -8.79 -17.28
C THR A 28 -14.81 -8.39 -17.26
N ASN A 29 -15.12 -7.10 -17.05
CA ASN A 29 -16.46 -6.51 -17.09
C ASN A 29 -17.48 -7.16 -16.12
N TYR A 30 -17.01 -7.89 -15.12
CA TYR A 30 -17.87 -8.52 -14.11
C TYR A 30 -18.40 -7.51 -13.07
N ILE A 31 -17.79 -6.31 -13.03
CA ILE A 31 -18.16 -5.23 -12.11
C ILE A 31 -18.10 -3.89 -12.87
N ASP A 32 -19.27 -3.24 -13.02
CA ASP A 32 -19.46 -1.90 -13.61
C ASP A 32 -18.96 -0.74 -12.71
N TRP A 33 -18.21 -1.06 -11.66
CA TRP A 33 -17.95 -0.12 -10.57
C TRP A 33 -16.90 0.92 -10.94
N SER A 34 -17.06 2.10 -10.32
CA SER A 34 -16.19 3.24 -10.54
C SER A 34 -14.75 2.92 -10.15
N TRP A 35 -13.82 3.31 -11.02
CA TRP A 35 -12.38 3.12 -10.84
C TRP A 35 -11.85 3.76 -9.54
N TRP A 36 -12.54 4.79 -9.03
CA TRP A 36 -12.31 5.40 -7.72
C TRP A 36 -12.32 4.39 -6.56
N TRP A 37 -13.16 3.35 -6.62
CA TRP A 37 -13.22 2.33 -5.58
C TRP A 37 -12.17 1.23 -5.76
N VAL A 38 -11.76 0.93 -6.99
CA VAL A 38 -10.56 0.10 -7.24
C VAL A 38 -9.33 0.81 -6.69
N LEU A 39 -9.26 2.12 -6.90
CA LEU A 39 -8.24 2.96 -6.30
C LEU A 39 -8.38 2.95 -4.78
N SER A 40 -9.59 2.92 -4.18
CA SER A 40 -9.77 2.87 -2.70
C SER A 40 -8.94 1.76 -2.03
N ALA A 41 -8.87 0.57 -2.64
CA ALA A 41 -8.03 -0.52 -2.14
C ALA A 41 -6.52 -0.17 -2.12
N ILE A 42 -6.04 0.69 -3.03
CA ILE A 42 -4.68 1.26 -3.02
C ILE A 42 -4.57 2.47 -2.08
N TRP A 43 -5.62 3.28 -1.95
CA TRP A 43 -5.63 4.46 -1.10
C TRP A 43 -5.65 4.09 0.37
N ILE A 44 -6.28 2.99 0.79
CA ILE A 44 -6.30 2.58 2.21
C ILE A 44 -4.88 2.42 2.78
N PRO A 45 -3.99 1.60 2.17
CA PRO A 45 -2.61 1.49 2.67
C PRO A 45 -1.82 2.79 2.48
N ALA A 46 -2.01 3.52 1.36
CA ALA A 46 -1.34 4.80 1.13
C ALA A 46 -1.74 5.88 2.15
N ALA A 47 -3.03 5.97 2.47
CA ALA A 47 -3.58 6.88 3.46
C ALA A 47 -3.12 6.52 4.87
N LEU A 48 -3.04 5.22 5.20
CA LEU A 48 -2.49 4.77 6.48
C LEU A 48 -1.03 5.26 6.64
N VAL A 49 -0.20 5.08 5.61
CA VAL A 49 1.19 5.56 5.61
C VAL A 49 1.26 7.10 5.68
N ALA A 50 0.41 7.80 4.92
CA ALA A 50 0.34 9.26 4.94
C ALA A 50 -0.04 9.80 6.33
N VAL A 51 -1.02 9.19 6.99
CA VAL A 51 -1.43 9.55 8.36
C VAL A 51 -0.27 9.36 9.34
N ILE A 52 0.45 8.24 9.26
CA ILE A 52 1.62 7.99 10.12
C ILE A 52 2.70 9.05 9.87
N LEU A 53 3.00 9.39 8.62
CA LEU A 53 3.96 10.44 8.28
C LEU A 53 3.57 11.81 8.85
N VAL A 54 2.28 12.18 8.73
CA VAL A 54 1.77 13.43 9.27
C VAL A 54 1.87 13.46 10.80
N LEU A 55 1.53 12.37 11.48
CA LEU A 55 1.67 12.27 12.94
C LEU A 55 3.13 12.41 13.39
N VAL A 56 4.07 11.81 12.66
CA VAL A 56 5.52 11.94 12.94
C VAL A 56 6.00 13.37 12.70
N LEU A 57 5.57 14.01 11.62
CA LEU A 57 5.90 15.42 11.35
C LEU A 57 5.37 16.35 12.45
N ILE A 58 4.13 16.12 12.90
CA ILE A 58 3.52 16.89 13.99
C ILE A 58 4.25 16.64 15.31
N SER A 59 4.59 15.39 15.62
CA SER A 59 5.31 15.07 16.87
C SER A 59 6.73 15.62 16.89
N GLN A 60 7.42 15.60 15.74
CA GLN A 60 8.73 16.25 15.57
C GLN A 60 8.60 17.76 15.78
N TRP A 61 7.64 18.41 15.13
CA TRP A 61 7.39 19.84 15.25
C TRP A 61 7.02 20.30 16.67
N LEU A 62 6.35 19.43 17.45
CA LEU A 62 6.02 19.69 18.86
C LEU A 62 7.19 19.47 19.83
N ASN A 63 8.24 18.78 19.41
CA ASN A 63 9.40 18.46 20.24
C ASN A 63 10.55 19.48 20.11
N ASP A 64 10.44 20.41 19.16
CA ASP A 64 11.29 21.61 19.02
C ASP A 64 10.70 22.78 19.82
#